data_AF-D5T055-F1
#
_entry.id   AF-D5T055-F1
#
_cell.length_a   1.000
_cell.length_b   1.000
_cell.length_c   1.000
_cell.angle_alpha   90.00
_cell.angle_beta   90.00
_cell.angle_gamma   90.00
#
_symmetry.space_group_name_H-M   'P 1'
#
loop_
_entity.id
_entity.type
_entity.pdbx_description
1 polymer ?
#
loop_
_entity_poly.entity_id
_entity_poly.type
_entity_poly.pdbx_seq_one_letter_code
_entity_poly.pdbx_strand_id
1 'polypeptide(L)'
;MFYPKHANRLPAIIVLSGSEGGIEKAQSIAQLLANHGFSALAIGYFNIKGLTSNLSQIPIEIIKSAIDFLKSHDVTDKDRIGIYGRSKGAEFALLAASYYTQIKCVVINSPSNIVYEGISHKRLPIRKSSWSYKGKDINYFPFSYRSFIWSKIKNQSFPIVRENSEYEIPVEKTNGNIFCVFSTKDEIWNAELATTRIEKRLKRYQFKNKLRIMRVEHTGHMLTVPFQPNNRYKSISQCRNYE
;
A
#
# COMPACT_ATOMS: atom_id res chain seq x y z
N MET A 1 4.46 -15.77 8.97
CA MET A 1 4.02 -16.34 7.69
C MET A 1 2.88 -17.29 7.97
N PHE A 2 1.86 -17.33 7.12
CA PHE A 2 0.66 -18.15 7.28
C PHE A 2 0.42 -18.92 5.98
N TYR A 3 0.07 -20.19 6.09
CA TYR A 3 -0.27 -21.05 4.96
C TYR A 3 -1.11 -22.25 5.44
N PRO A 4 -1.97 -22.84 4.59
CA PRO A 4 -2.69 -24.07 4.90
C PRO A 4 -1.76 -25.25 5.22
N LYS A 5 -2.18 -26.14 6.14
CA LYS A 5 -1.47 -27.40 6.41
C LYS A 5 -1.39 -28.26 5.13
N HIS A 6 -0.28 -28.98 4.97
CA HIS A 6 -0.03 -29.89 3.84
C HIS A 6 -0.02 -29.24 2.44
N ALA A 7 0.09 -27.92 2.37
CA ALA A 7 0.23 -27.24 1.10
C ALA A 7 1.66 -27.34 0.54
N ASN A 8 1.80 -27.24 -0.77
CA ASN A 8 3.08 -27.14 -1.46
C ASN A 8 2.92 -26.21 -2.68
N ARG A 9 3.98 -25.49 -3.05
CA ARG A 9 4.02 -24.59 -4.21
C ARG A 9 2.83 -23.61 -4.30
N LEU A 10 2.49 -22.98 -3.18
CA LEU A 10 1.46 -21.95 -3.15
C LEU A 10 1.97 -20.63 -3.75
N PRO A 11 1.13 -19.87 -4.47
CA PRO A 11 1.43 -18.48 -4.75
C PRO A 11 1.57 -17.72 -3.42
N ALA A 12 2.57 -16.85 -3.32
CA ALA A 12 2.83 -16.11 -2.09
C ALA A 12 2.40 -14.65 -2.18
N ILE A 13 2.00 -14.08 -1.05
CA ILE A 13 1.65 -12.66 -0.94
C ILE A 13 2.38 -12.04 0.26
N ILE A 14 3.18 -11.02 0.01
CA ILE A 14 3.70 -10.12 1.04
C ILE A 14 2.60 -9.15 1.43
N VAL A 15 2.30 -8.98 2.72
CA VAL A 15 1.17 -8.18 3.21
C VAL A 15 1.68 -7.02 4.06
N LEU A 16 1.34 -5.80 3.65
CA LEU A 16 1.74 -4.55 4.30
C LEU A 16 0.54 -3.80 4.91
N SER A 17 0.70 -3.39 6.17
CA SER A 17 -0.24 -2.51 6.87
C SER A 17 -0.11 -1.03 6.45
N GLY A 18 -0.85 -0.12 7.10
CA GLY A 18 -0.82 1.32 6.84
C GLY A 18 0.07 2.09 7.84
N SER A 19 -0.33 3.31 8.16
CA SER A 19 0.40 4.22 9.06
C SER A 19 0.23 3.91 10.56
N GLU A 20 -0.48 2.85 10.92
CA GLU A 20 -0.78 2.53 12.33
C GLU A 20 0.41 1.92 13.08
N GLY A 21 1.37 1.34 12.35
CA GLY A 21 2.46 0.59 12.95
C GLY A 21 2.03 -0.79 13.43
N GLY A 22 2.94 -1.49 14.11
CA GLY A 22 2.67 -2.86 14.54
C GLY A 22 2.60 -3.83 13.37
N ILE A 23 2.04 -5.02 13.61
CA ILE A 23 1.95 -6.11 12.64
C ILE A 23 0.55 -6.74 12.55
N GLU A 24 -0.32 -6.43 13.51
CA GLU A 24 -1.60 -7.10 13.77
C GLU A 24 -2.55 -7.01 12.57
N LYS A 25 -2.61 -5.84 11.92
CA LYS A 25 -3.43 -5.65 10.72
C LYS A 25 -2.90 -6.44 9.53
N ALA A 26 -1.58 -6.44 9.32
CA ALA A 26 -0.97 -7.24 8.26
C ALA A 26 -1.16 -8.75 8.52
N GLN A 27 -1.03 -9.18 9.77
CA GLN A 27 -1.28 -10.56 10.19
C GLN A 27 -2.72 -11.00 9.92
N SER A 28 -3.71 -10.19 10.28
CA SER A 28 -5.13 -10.53 10.07
C SER A 28 -5.45 -10.74 8.59
N ILE A 29 -4.93 -9.86 7.72
CA ILE A 29 -5.10 -9.97 6.27
C ILE A 29 -4.33 -11.18 5.72
N ALA A 30 -3.10 -11.42 6.20
CA ALA A 30 -2.30 -12.58 5.79
C ALA A 30 -2.97 -13.91 6.17
N GLN A 31 -3.57 -14.00 7.37
CA GLN A 31 -4.34 -15.18 7.79
C GLN A 31 -5.54 -15.44 6.88
N LEU A 32 -6.29 -14.39 6.52
CA LEU A 32 -7.39 -14.51 5.58
C LEU A 32 -6.92 -15.01 4.21
N LEU A 33 -5.87 -14.41 3.66
CA LEU A 33 -5.30 -14.85 2.38
C LEU A 33 -4.77 -16.29 2.44
N ALA A 34 -4.18 -16.70 3.56
CA ALA A 34 -3.75 -18.08 3.74
C ALA A 34 -4.94 -19.07 3.65
N ASN A 35 -6.09 -18.73 4.25
CA ASN A 35 -7.31 -19.53 4.12
C ASN A 35 -7.86 -19.57 2.68
N HIS A 36 -7.41 -18.69 1.80
CA HIS A 36 -7.74 -18.68 0.37
C HIS A 36 -6.63 -19.27 -0.52
N GLY A 37 -5.73 -20.08 0.03
CA GLY A 37 -4.75 -20.86 -0.75
C GLY A 37 -3.45 -20.10 -1.08
N PHE A 38 -3.13 -19.05 -0.33
CA PHE A 38 -1.87 -18.33 -0.47
C PHE A 38 -0.86 -18.69 0.64
N SER A 39 0.42 -18.56 0.32
CA SER A 39 1.49 -18.47 1.30
C SER A 39 1.68 -16.99 1.67
N ALA A 40 1.12 -16.56 2.81
CA ALA A 40 1.00 -15.14 3.13
C ALA A 40 2.00 -14.69 4.20
N LEU A 41 2.80 -13.67 3.88
CA LEU A 41 3.81 -13.11 4.77
C LEU A 41 3.44 -11.69 5.20
N ALA A 42 2.94 -11.56 6.42
CA ALA A 42 2.78 -10.26 7.07
C ALA A 42 4.14 -9.66 7.44
N ILE A 43 4.38 -8.40 7.05
CA ILE A 43 5.58 -7.65 7.40
C ILE A 43 5.23 -6.53 8.37
N GLY A 44 5.89 -6.53 9.52
CA GLY A 44 5.96 -5.38 10.41
C GLY A 44 7.20 -4.57 10.10
N TYR A 45 7.07 -3.27 9.81
CA TYR A 45 8.18 -2.44 9.34
C TYR A 45 8.47 -1.21 10.22
N PHE A 46 7.62 -0.89 11.20
CA PHE A 46 7.88 0.13 12.21
C PHE A 46 6.94 -0.05 13.42
N ASN A 47 7.24 0.64 14.51
CA ASN A 47 6.51 0.62 15.77
C ASN A 47 6.31 -0.81 16.32
N ILE A 48 7.36 -1.62 16.23
CA ILE A 48 7.47 -2.96 16.82
C ILE A 48 8.80 -3.00 17.58
N LYS A 49 8.85 -3.71 18.71
CA LYS A 49 10.08 -3.87 19.49
C LYS A 49 11.23 -4.33 18.59
N GLY A 50 12.33 -3.57 18.59
CA GLY A 50 13.50 -3.82 17.75
C GLY A 50 13.50 -3.09 16.39
N LEU A 51 12.39 -2.43 16.01
CA LEU A 51 12.31 -1.57 14.84
C LEU A 51 12.23 -0.09 15.24
N THR A 52 12.37 0.80 14.25
CA THR A 52 12.11 2.24 14.45
C THR A 52 10.68 2.48 14.91
N SER A 53 10.49 3.45 15.81
CA SER A 53 9.17 3.83 16.33
C SER A 53 8.36 4.72 15.38
N ASN A 54 9.01 5.31 14.38
CA ASN A 54 8.39 6.25 13.43
C ASN A 54 8.33 5.64 12.03
N LEU A 55 7.32 6.01 11.25
CA LEU A 55 7.27 5.72 9.82
C LEU A 55 8.15 6.75 9.10
N SER A 56 9.46 6.55 9.13
CA SER A 56 10.43 7.49 8.55
C SER A 56 11.65 6.72 8.05
N GLN A 57 12.06 7.00 6.81
CA GLN A 57 13.21 6.40 6.15
C GLN A 57 13.21 4.87 6.21
N ILE A 58 12.04 4.23 6.17
CA ILE A 58 11.93 2.77 6.22
C ILE A 58 12.60 2.19 4.95
N PRO A 59 13.60 1.30 5.08
CA PRO A 59 14.34 0.78 3.94
C PRO A 59 13.46 -0.12 3.09
N ILE A 60 13.36 0.17 1.79
CA ILE A 60 12.57 -0.67 0.87
C ILE A 60 13.15 -2.08 0.73
N GLU A 61 14.42 -2.26 1.09
CA GLU A 61 15.14 -3.54 1.10
C GLU A 61 14.49 -4.60 1.99
N ILE A 62 13.67 -4.22 2.98
CA ILE A 62 12.87 -5.19 3.75
C ILE A 62 11.99 -6.05 2.84
N ILE A 63 11.52 -5.51 1.72
CA ILE A 63 10.72 -6.25 0.73
C ILE A 63 11.60 -7.22 -0.07
N LYS A 64 12.86 -6.85 -0.36
CA LYS A 64 13.82 -7.79 -0.97
C LYS A 64 14.09 -8.97 -0.03
N SER A 65 14.33 -8.70 1.25
CA SER A 65 14.50 -9.75 2.26
C SER A 65 13.25 -10.65 2.37
N ALA A 66 12.06 -10.07 2.30
CA ALA A 66 10.80 -10.82 2.30
C ALA A 66 10.66 -11.71 1.05
N ILE A 67 11.02 -11.22 -0.14
CA ILE A 67 11.06 -12.00 -1.38
C ILE A 67 12.03 -13.18 -1.24
N ASP A 68 13.24 -12.94 -0.73
CA ASP A 68 14.26 -13.97 -0.60
C ASP A 68 13.84 -15.06 0.41
N PHE A 69 13.28 -14.64 1.55
CA PHE A 69 12.70 -15.54 2.54
C PHE A 69 11.58 -16.40 1.96
N LEU A 70 10.68 -15.81 1.18
CA LEU A 70 9.60 -16.56 0.52
C LEU A 70 10.16 -17.56 -0.50
N LYS A 71 11.18 -17.17 -1.28
CA LYS A 71 11.82 -18.05 -2.26
C LYS A 71 12.60 -19.21 -1.63
N SER A 72 13.09 -19.05 -0.40
CA SER A 72 13.78 -20.13 0.32
C SER A 72 12.82 -21.08 1.04
N HIS A 73 11.53 -20.75 1.15
CA HIS A 73 10.57 -21.55 1.90
C HIS A 73 9.86 -22.56 0.97
N ASP A 74 9.89 -23.85 1.34
CA ASP A 74 9.45 -24.96 0.46
C ASP A 74 7.98 -24.92 0.04
N VAL A 75 7.11 -24.35 0.87
CA VAL A 75 5.67 -24.20 0.58
C VAL A 75 5.37 -23.18 -0.52
N THR A 76 6.35 -22.34 -0.89
CA THR A 76 6.14 -21.21 -1.80
C THR A 76 6.54 -21.55 -3.22
N ASP A 77 5.68 -21.19 -4.17
CA ASP A 77 6.04 -21.08 -5.58
C ASP A 77 6.87 -19.81 -5.80
N LYS A 78 8.17 -20.01 -6.07
CA LYS A 78 9.19 -18.95 -6.15
C LYS A 78 8.96 -17.96 -7.29
N ASP A 79 8.15 -18.33 -8.28
CA ASP A 79 7.86 -17.51 -9.46
C ASP A 79 6.50 -16.80 -9.35
N ARG A 80 5.69 -17.12 -8.33
CA ARG A 80 4.37 -16.51 -8.10
C ARG A 80 4.32 -15.75 -6.77
N ILE A 81 5.11 -14.68 -6.68
CA ILE A 81 5.14 -13.77 -5.52
C ILE A 81 4.41 -12.48 -5.86
N GLY A 82 3.37 -12.15 -5.08
CA GLY A 82 2.67 -10.88 -5.11
C GLY A 82 2.89 -10.04 -3.85
N ILE A 83 2.42 -8.81 -3.88
CA ILE A 83 2.42 -7.89 -2.74
C ILE A 83 1.05 -7.23 -2.61
N TYR A 84 0.57 -7.16 -1.37
CA TYR A 84 -0.63 -6.44 -0.98
C TYR A 84 -0.25 -5.32 -0.03
N GLY A 85 -0.79 -4.12 -0.27
CA GLY A 85 -0.66 -3.01 0.66
C GLY A 85 -1.93 -2.21 0.78
N ARG A 86 -2.18 -1.66 1.97
CA ARG A 86 -3.27 -0.70 2.21
C ARG A 86 -2.75 0.66 2.65
N SER A 87 -3.37 1.75 2.24
CA SER A 87 -3.02 3.10 2.68
C SER A 87 -1.53 3.38 2.45
N LYS A 88 -0.76 3.73 3.50
CA LYS A 88 0.70 3.81 3.44
C LYS A 88 1.41 2.54 2.97
N GLY A 89 0.86 1.36 3.27
CA GLY A 89 1.36 0.10 2.72
C GLY A 89 1.10 -0.03 1.22
N ALA A 90 0.05 0.60 0.68
CA ALA A 90 -0.21 0.61 -0.77
C ALA A 90 0.80 1.49 -1.50
N GLU A 91 1.12 2.67 -0.93
CA GLU A 91 2.24 3.52 -1.37
C GLU A 91 3.56 2.72 -1.36
N PHE A 92 3.84 2.01 -0.26
CA PHE A 92 5.04 1.21 -0.11
C PHE A 92 5.08 0.02 -1.08
N ALA A 93 3.96 -0.68 -1.27
CA ALA A 93 3.84 -1.81 -2.18
C ALA A 93 4.14 -1.41 -3.63
N LEU A 94 3.56 -0.30 -4.10
CA LEU A 94 3.84 0.24 -5.44
C LEU A 94 5.31 0.62 -5.61
N LEU A 95 5.84 1.32 -4.61
CA LEU A 95 7.23 1.73 -4.64
C LEU A 95 8.16 0.52 -4.70
N ALA A 96 7.99 -0.46 -3.81
CA ALA A 96 8.80 -1.68 -3.81
C ALA A 96 8.68 -2.47 -5.13
N ALA A 97 7.48 -2.55 -5.70
CA ALA A 97 7.25 -3.22 -6.98
C ALA A 97 7.97 -2.54 -8.17
N SER A 98 8.24 -1.25 -8.10
CA SER A 98 9.07 -0.53 -9.09
C SER A 98 10.57 -0.81 -8.97
N TYR A 99 11.03 -1.39 -7.85
CA TYR A 99 12.43 -1.77 -7.61
C TYR A 99 12.69 -3.27 -7.77
N TYR A 100 11.69 -4.11 -7.55
CA TYR A 100 11.86 -5.57 -7.49
C TYR A 100 10.96 -6.30 -8.50
N THR A 101 11.57 -6.71 -9.63
CA THR A 101 10.89 -7.38 -10.76
C THR A 101 10.39 -8.80 -10.45
N GLN A 102 10.78 -9.35 -9.29
CA GLN A 102 10.30 -10.61 -8.75
C GLN A 102 8.82 -10.54 -8.34
N ILE A 103 8.29 -9.34 -8.07
CA ILE A 103 6.87 -9.14 -7.75
C ILE A 103 6.03 -9.22 -9.03
N LYS A 104 5.16 -10.23 -9.11
CA LYS A 104 4.32 -10.55 -10.29
C LYS A 104 2.89 -10.03 -10.20
N CYS A 105 2.45 -9.62 -9.01
CA CYS A 105 1.15 -9.03 -8.79
C CYS A 105 1.23 -7.99 -7.66
N VAL A 106 0.59 -6.84 -7.84
CA VAL A 106 0.53 -5.74 -6.89
C VAL A 106 -0.93 -5.41 -6.62
N VAL A 107 -1.38 -5.62 -5.39
CA VAL A 107 -2.73 -5.25 -4.96
C VAL A 107 -2.62 -4.05 -4.02
N ILE A 108 -3.22 -2.94 -4.43
CA ILE A 108 -3.15 -1.67 -3.73
C ILE A 108 -4.54 -1.24 -3.29
N ASN A 109 -4.68 -0.92 -2.01
CA ASN A 109 -5.95 -0.57 -1.41
C ASN A 109 -5.88 0.82 -0.79
N SER A 110 -6.74 1.74 -1.26
CA SER A 110 -6.71 3.17 -0.93
C SER A 110 -5.32 3.79 -1.16
N PRO A 111 -4.77 3.72 -2.39
CA PRO A 111 -3.38 4.08 -2.66
C PRO A 111 -3.10 5.57 -2.67
N SER A 112 -1.80 5.88 -2.62
CA SER A 112 -1.21 7.13 -3.10
C SER A 112 -0.41 6.88 -4.37
N ASN A 113 -0.36 7.85 -5.28
CA ASN A 113 0.48 7.81 -6.47
C ASN A 113 1.86 8.49 -6.28
N ILE A 114 2.09 9.07 -5.10
CA ILE A 114 3.33 9.79 -4.75
C ILE A 114 3.91 9.24 -3.46
N VAL A 115 5.21 9.42 -3.28
CA VAL A 115 5.87 9.24 -1.99
C VAL A 115 5.64 10.47 -1.13
N TYR A 116 5.17 10.27 0.09
CA TYR A 116 4.98 11.35 1.06
C TYR A 116 6.10 11.38 2.10
N GLU A 117 6.23 12.54 2.75
CA GLU A 117 7.00 12.69 3.98
C GLU A 117 6.58 11.65 5.04
N GLY A 118 7.54 11.22 5.85
CA GLY A 118 7.29 10.26 6.92
C GLY A 118 6.49 10.85 8.08
N ILE A 119 6.12 9.98 9.02
CA ILE A 119 5.22 10.26 10.13
C ILE A 119 5.92 9.93 11.45
N SER A 120 5.87 10.87 12.41
CA SER A 120 6.34 10.67 13.78
C SER A 120 5.30 11.13 14.79
N HIS A 121 5.24 10.43 15.93
CA HIS A 121 4.42 10.81 17.08
C HIS A 121 4.92 12.06 17.82
N LYS A 122 6.21 12.42 17.66
CA LYS A 122 6.84 13.50 18.44
C LYS A 122 6.91 14.83 17.70
N ARG A 123 7.02 14.80 16.37
CA ARG A 123 7.22 15.99 15.55
C ARG A 123 6.69 15.77 14.14
N LEU A 124 5.95 16.74 13.62
CA LEU A 124 5.57 16.86 12.22
C LEU A 124 5.74 18.34 11.83
N PRO A 125 6.21 18.69 10.61
CA PRO A 125 6.87 17.82 9.64
C PRO A 125 8.23 17.30 10.16
N ILE A 126 8.59 16.08 9.78
CA ILE A 126 9.89 15.46 10.10
C ILE A 126 10.98 15.80 9.07
N ARG A 127 10.60 16.30 7.89
CA ARG A 127 11.52 16.63 6.78
C ARG A 127 12.40 15.44 6.35
N LYS A 128 11.81 14.25 6.35
CA LYS A 128 12.40 13.00 5.89
C LYS A 128 11.36 12.19 5.12
N SER A 129 11.82 11.44 4.13
CA SER A 129 10.94 10.56 3.37
C SER A 129 10.30 9.49 4.26
N SER A 130 9.12 9.00 3.88
CA SER A 130 8.58 7.76 4.47
C SER A 130 9.53 6.58 4.23
N TRP A 131 10.22 6.57 3.08
CA TRP A 131 10.96 5.42 2.55
C TRP A 131 12.41 5.79 2.23
N SER A 132 13.31 4.83 2.38
CA SER A 132 14.71 4.97 1.99
C SER A 132 15.15 3.85 1.05
N TYR A 133 16.18 4.11 0.26
CA TYR A 133 16.88 3.12 -0.53
C TYR A 133 18.38 3.34 -0.40
N LYS A 134 19.11 2.28 -0.05
CA LYS A 134 20.55 2.32 0.24
C LYS A 134 20.92 3.41 1.25
N GLY A 135 20.09 3.56 2.28
CA GLY A 135 20.27 4.55 3.35
C GLY A 135 20.00 6.01 2.95
N LYS A 136 19.49 6.27 1.74
CA LYS A 136 19.15 7.61 1.26
C LYS A 136 17.64 7.78 1.14
N ASP A 137 17.15 8.99 1.38
CA ASP A 137 15.73 9.33 1.20
C ASP A 137 15.33 9.12 -0.26
N ILE A 138 14.19 8.47 -0.46
CA ILE A 138 13.50 8.51 -1.75
C ILE A 138 12.78 9.86 -1.83
N ASN A 139 12.85 10.53 -3.00
CA ASN A 139 12.17 11.81 -3.24
C ASN A 139 10.71 11.74 -2.79
N TYR A 140 10.29 12.74 -2.02
CA TYR A 140 9.00 12.74 -1.35
C TYR A 140 8.38 14.12 -1.36
N PHE A 141 7.05 14.18 -1.35
CA PHE A 141 6.31 15.42 -1.22
C PHE A 141 6.44 15.96 0.23
N PRO A 142 7.07 17.12 0.45
CA PRO A 142 7.26 17.67 1.79
C PRO A 142 5.94 18.21 2.34
N PHE A 143 5.62 17.85 3.58
CA PHE A 143 4.38 18.32 4.20
C PHE A 143 4.47 19.80 4.61
N SER A 144 3.35 20.51 4.46
CA SER A 144 3.21 21.91 4.84
C SER A 144 1.83 22.12 5.49
N TYR A 145 1.82 22.43 6.79
CA TYR A 145 0.61 22.77 7.53
C TYR A 145 -0.16 23.92 6.90
N ARG A 146 0.56 24.96 6.47
CA ARG A 146 -0.05 26.10 5.77
C ARG A 146 -0.80 25.60 4.54
N SER A 147 -0.15 24.85 3.65
CA SER A 147 -0.77 24.34 2.42
C SER A 147 -1.96 23.42 2.69
N PHE A 148 -1.89 22.58 3.72
CA PHE A 148 -2.98 21.69 4.14
C PHE A 148 -4.19 22.46 4.69
N ILE A 149 -3.97 23.50 5.51
CA ILE A 149 -5.07 24.34 6.01
C ILE A 149 -5.72 25.11 4.85
N TRP A 150 -4.92 25.69 3.96
CA TRP A 150 -5.42 26.39 2.77
C TRP A 150 -6.24 25.48 1.84
N SER A 151 -5.86 24.22 1.67
CA SER A 151 -6.63 23.28 0.86
C SER A 151 -7.99 22.97 1.50
N LYS A 152 -8.07 22.86 2.83
CA LYS A 152 -9.35 22.71 3.54
C LYS A 152 -10.23 23.96 3.39
N ILE A 153 -9.68 25.16 3.54
CA ILE A 153 -10.42 26.42 3.35
C ILE A 153 -10.97 26.54 1.93
N LYS A 154 -10.18 26.17 0.92
CA LYS A 154 -10.57 26.24 -0.50
C LYS A 154 -11.36 25.02 -1.00
N ASN A 155 -11.65 24.05 -0.12
CA ASN A 155 -12.24 22.77 -0.47
C ASN A 155 -11.52 22.07 -1.66
N GLN A 156 -10.18 22.12 -1.66
CA GLN A 156 -9.32 21.54 -2.69
C GLN A 156 -8.68 20.23 -2.23
N SER A 157 -8.40 19.35 -3.19
CA SER A 157 -7.61 18.14 -2.94
C SER A 157 -6.20 18.50 -2.44
N PHE A 158 -5.68 17.72 -1.49
CA PHE A 158 -4.32 17.84 -0.99
C PHE A 158 -3.60 16.49 -1.04
N PRO A 159 -2.33 16.46 -1.45
CA PRO A 159 -1.52 17.57 -1.96
C PRO A 159 -1.81 17.87 -3.45
N ILE A 160 -1.56 19.12 -3.85
CA ILE A 160 -1.58 19.50 -5.27
C ILE A 160 -0.19 19.24 -5.83
N VAL A 161 -0.05 18.11 -6.52
CA VAL A 161 1.20 17.70 -7.17
C VAL A 161 1.01 17.73 -8.67
N ARG A 162 1.96 18.30 -9.42
CA ARG A 162 1.95 18.30 -10.89
C ARG A 162 2.17 16.88 -11.41
N GLU A 163 1.55 16.53 -12.54
CA GLU A 163 1.87 15.27 -13.20
C GLU A 163 3.36 15.21 -13.57
N ASN A 164 3.97 14.02 -13.47
CA ASN A 164 5.41 13.79 -13.66
C ASN A 164 6.32 14.52 -12.65
N SER A 165 5.81 14.88 -11.47
CA SER A 165 6.70 15.38 -10.41
C SER A 165 7.72 14.33 -10.00
N GLU A 166 8.83 14.77 -9.42
CA GLU A 166 9.86 13.90 -8.85
C GLU A 166 9.38 13.04 -7.65
N TYR A 167 8.20 13.33 -7.11
CA TYR A 167 7.58 12.58 -5.99
C TYR A 167 6.70 11.42 -6.47
N GLU A 168 6.36 11.37 -7.77
CA GLU A 168 5.54 10.28 -8.29
C GLU A 168 6.27 8.95 -8.21
N ILE A 169 5.55 7.93 -7.77
CA ILE A 169 6.08 6.56 -7.77
C ILE A 169 6.18 6.11 -9.24
N PRO A 170 7.34 5.58 -9.69
CA PRO A 170 7.52 5.13 -11.07
C PRO A 170 6.84 3.77 -11.31
N VAL A 171 5.51 3.75 -11.19
CA VAL A 171 4.66 2.55 -11.28
C VAL A 171 4.80 1.80 -12.60
N GLU A 172 5.19 2.48 -13.68
CA GLU A 172 5.50 1.90 -14.99
C GLU A 172 6.66 0.92 -14.98
N LYS A 173 7.56 0.99 -13.98
CA LYS A 173 8.68 0.06 -13.82
C LYS A 173 8.28 -1.26 -13.17
N THR A 174 7.03 -1.39 -12.74
CA THR A 174 6.49 -2.61 -12.13
C THR A 174 6.47 -3.76 -13.14
N ASN A 175 6.92 -4.95 -12.75
CA ASN A 175 6.90 -6.13 -13.64
C ASN A 175 5.61 -6.97 -13.53
N GLY A 176 4.76 -6.67 -12.54
CA GLY A 176 3.53 -7.42 -12.26
C GLY A 176 2.24 -6.75 -12.75
N ASN A 177 1.15 -7.52 -12.76
CA ASN A 177 -0.19 -6.96 -12.89
C ASN A 177 -0.54 -6.11 -11.66
N ILE A 178 -1.32 -5.06 -11.84
CA ILE A 178 -1.74 -4.14 -10.77
C ILE A 178 -3.26 -4.26 -10.60
N PHE A 179 -3.71 -4.48 -9.37
CA PHE A 179 -5.11 -4.38 -8.99
C PHE A 179 -5.29 -3.27 -7.96
N CYS A 180 -6.04 -2.24 -8.32
CA CYS A 180 -6.35 -1.12 -7.45
C CYS A 180 -7.75 -1.23 -6.91
N VAL A 181 -7.90 -1.05 -5.59
CA VAL A 181 -9.17 -0.86 -4.92
C VAL A 181 -9.13 0.51 -4.25
N PHE A 182 -10.14 1.34 -4.49
CA PHE A 182 -10.26 2.62 -3.81
C PHE A 182 -11.71 2.97 -3.53
N SER A 183 -11.91 3.88 -2.58
CA SER A 183 -13.23 4.45 -2.32
C SER A 183 -13.35 5.89 -2.80
N THR A 184 -14.53 6.24 -3.33
CA THR A 184 -14.86 7.61 -3.75
C THR A 184 -15.14 8.54 -2.57
N LYS A 185 -15.36 7.99 -1.37
CA LYS A 185 -15.53 8.75 -0.13
C LYS A 185 -14.34 8.60 0.82
N ASP A 186 -13.15 8.34 0.26
CA ASP A 186 -11.90 8.30 1.04
C ASP A 186 -11.68 9.64 1.76
N GLU A 187 -11.73 9.59 3.10
CA GLU A 187 -11.67 10.75 3.97
C GLU A 187 -10.23 11.18 4.33
N ILE A 188 -9.23 10.35 3.98
CA ILE A 188 -7.82 10.57 4.34
C ILE A 188 -7.09 11.29 3.20
N TRP A 189 -7.24 10.79 1.97
CA TRP A 189 -6.69 11.41 0.78
C TRP A 189 -7.53 11.10 -0.46
N ASN A 190 -7.26 11.79 -1.57
CA ASN A 190 -7.98 11.55 -2.81
C ASN A 190 -7.43 10.30 -3.54
N ALA A 191 -7.85 9.12 -3.09
CA ALA A 191 -7.43 7.84 -3.66
C ALA A 191 -7.95 7.62 -5.10
N GLU A 192 -9.09 8.25 -5.45
CA GLU A 192 -9.60 8.28 -6.82
C GLU A 192 -8.62 9.01 -7.74
N LEU A 193 -8.24 10.24 -7.39
CA LEU A 193 -7.26 11.02 -8.15
C LEU A 193 -5.90 10.30 -8.22
N ALA A 194 -5.45 9.69 -7.13
CA ALA A 194 -4.23 8.90 -7.11
C ALA A 194 -4.32 7.73 -8.12
N THR A 195 -5.44 7.00 -8.13
CA THR A 195 -5.67 5.89 -9.05
C THR A 195 -5.73 6.35 -10.50
N THR A 196 -6.43 7.46 -10.79
CA THR A 196 -6.44 8.06 -12.13
C THR A 196 -5.05 8.46 -12.60
N ARG A 197 -4.21 8.99 -11.70
CA ARG A 197 -2.81 9.35 -12.03
C ARG A 197 -1.95 8.12 -12.31
N ILE A 198 -2.11 7.05 -11.53
CA ILE A 198 -1.47 5.76 -11.78
C ILE A 198 -1.87 5.25 -13.17
N GLU A 199 -3.17 5.20 -13.48
CA GLU A 199 -3.66 4.75 -14.79
C GLU A 199 -3.09 5.59 -15.94
N LYS A 200 -3.16 6.92 -15.85
CA LYS A 200 -2.60 7.84 -16.86
C LYS A 200 -1.11 7.61 -17.08
N ARG A 201 -0.34 7.43 -16.01
CA ARG A 201 1.11 7.16 -16.08
C ARG A 201 1.38 5.82 -16.77
N LEU A 202 0.67 4.76 -16.40
CA LEU A 202 0.81 3.45 -17.04
C LEU A 202 0.48 3.50 -18.55
N LYS A 203 -0.58 4.23 -18.94
CA LYS A 203 -0.92 4.45 -20.36
C LYS A 203 0.19 5.22 -21.10
N ARG A 204 0.68 6.32 -20.50
CA ARG A 204 1.77 7.16 -21.06
C ARG A 204 3.02 6.35 -21.38
N TYR A 205 3.39 5.42 -20.52
CA TYR A 205 4.59 4.58 -20.66
C TYR A 205 4.31 3.22 -21.34
N GLN A 206 3.12 3.04 -21.95
CA GLN A 206 2.73 1.80 -22.66
C GLN A 206 2.95 0.53 -21.82
N PHE A 207 2.52 0.57 -20.56
CA PHE A 207 2.67 -0.51 -19.61
C PHE A 207 2.16 -1.84 -20.18
N LYS A 208 2.98 -2.89 -20.10
CA LYS A 208 2.71 -4.18 -20.76
C LYS A 208 1.82 -5.11 -19.93
N ASN A 209 1.77 -4.91 -18.62
CA ASN A 209 0.93 -5.71 -17.72
C ASN A 209 -0.47 -5.10 -17.57
N LYS A 210 -1.38 -5.85 -16.94
CA LYS A 210 -2.77 -5.43 -16.77
C LYS A 210 -2.92 -4.54 -15.54
N LEU A 211 -3.68 -3.46 -15.68
CA LEU A 211 -4.28 -2.72 -14.58
C LEU A 211 -5.76 -3.11 -14.47
N ARG A 212 -6.21 -3.46 -13.27
CA ARG A 212 -7.63 -3.58 -12.92
C ARG A 212 -7.96 -2.60 -11.81
N ILE A 213 -9.15 -2.02 -11.86
CA ILE A 213 -9.60 -1.00 -10.90
C ILE A 213 -10.96 -1.43 -10.36
N MET A 214 -11.10 -1.42 -9.04
CA MET A 214 -12.36 -1.59 -8.32
C MET A 214 -12.66 -0.30 -7.56
N ARG A 215 -13.73 0.37 -7.99
CA ARG A 215 -14.29 1.56 -7.36
C ARG A 215 -15.34 1.14 -6.34
N VAL A 216 -15.27 1.69 -5.12
CA VAL A 216 -16.25 1.45 -4.05
C VAL A 216 -16.88 2.78 -3.60
N GLU A 217 -18.20 2.88 -3.60
CA GLU A 217 -18.88 4.19 -3.50
C GLU A 217 -19.47 4.54 -2.12
N HIS A 218 -19.52 3.56 -1.21
CA HIS A 218 -20.28 3.69 0.04
C HIS A 218 -19.46 3.46 1.31
N THR A 219 -18.16 3.24 1.16
CA THR A 219 -17.20 3.09 2.26
C THR A 219 -16.27 4.30 2.29
N GLY A 220 -15.33 4.38 3.24
CA GLY A 220 -14.24 5.36 3.19
C GLY A 220 -12.88 4.71 2.98
N HIS A 221 -11.83 5.32 3.53
CA HIS A 221 -10.44 4.91 3.39
C HIS A 221 -10.12 3.49 3.87
N MET A 222 -10.80 3.03 4.92
CA MET A 222 -10.54 1.78 5.62
C MET A 222 -11.35 0.64 5.01
N LEU A 223 -10.94 0.24 3.82
CA LEU A 223 -11.36 -1.00 3.18
C LEU A 223 -10.46 -2.11 3.73
N THR A 224 -10.95 -3.03 4.55
CA THR A 224 -10.10 -4.08 5.14
C THR A 224 -10.83 -5.42 5.20
N VAL A 225 -10.50 -6.25 6.20
CA VAL A 225 -11.12 -7.56 6.43
C VAL A 225 -12.66 -7.43 6.43
N PRO A 226 -13.37 -8.29 5.69
CA PRO A 226 -14.83 -8.28 5.66
C PRO A 226 -15.45 -8.36 7.05
N PHE A 227 -16.61 -7.72 7.22
CA PHE A 227 -17.38 -7.68 8.48
C PHE A 227 -16.66 -7.06 9.69
N GLN A 228 -15.49 -6.46 9.51
CA GLN A 228 -14.83 -5.70 10.56
C GLN A 228 -15.55 -4.35 10.76
N PRO A 229 -16.09 -4.07 11.97
CA PRO A 229 -16.72 -2.78 12.22
C PRO A 229 -15.68 -1.66 12.13
N ASN A 230 -16.11 -0.51 11.61
CA ASN A 230 -15.30 0.69 11.60
C ASN A 230 -16.10 1.85 12.17
N ASN A 231 -15.69 2.32 13.35
CA ASN A 231 -16.35 3.41 14.08
C ASN A 231 -16.28 4.76 13.33
N ARG A 232 -15.46 4.88 12.29
CA ARG A 232 -15.44 6.06 11.40
C ARG A 232 -16.65 6.13 10.48
N TYR A 233 -17.30 5.00 10.21
CA TYR A 233 -18.50 4.93 9.38
C TYR A 233 -19.72 4.88 10.29
N LYS A 234 -20.67 5.80 10.09
CA LYS A 234 -22.02 5.64 10.66
C LYS A 234 -22.56 4.29 10.21
N SER A 235 -23.23 3.56 11.11
CA SER A 235 -23.78 2.23 10.82
C SER A 235 -24.43 2.22 9.44
N ILE A 236 -23.96 1.32 8.56
CA ILE A 236 -24.64 1.08 7.28
C ILE A 236 -25.94 0.35 7.63
N SER A 237 -26.97 1.10 7.99
CA SER A 237 -28.33 0.61 7.87
C SER A 237 -28.57 0.42 6.37
N GLN A 238 -28.82 -0.82 5.94
CA GLN A 238 -29.08 -1.27 4.57
C GLN A 238 -27.85 -1.77 3.77
N CYS A 239 -27.34 -2.94 4.17
CA CYS A 239 -27.05 -3.94 3.14
C CYS A 239 -28.40 -4.58 2.77
N ARG A 240 -29.08 -4.07 1.73
CA ARG A 240 -30.10 -4.88 1.06
C ARG A 240 -29.35 -5.98 0.30
N ASN A 241 -29.79 -7.21 0.52
CA ASN A 241 -29.29 -8.41 -0.14
C ASN A 241 -29.20 -8.17 -1.65
N TYR A 242 -28.01 -8.37 -2.22
CA TYR A 242 -27.88 -8.67 -3.64
C TYR A 242 -27.91 -10.21 -3.74
N GLU A 243 -29.07 -10.73 -4.10
CA GLU A 243 -29.23 -12.07 -4.70
C GLU A 243 -28.66 -12.07 -6.13
#